data_AF-I3D507-F1
#
_entry.id   AF-I3D507-F1
#
_cell.length_a   1.000
_cell.length_b   1.000
_cell.length_c   1.000
_cell.angle_alpha   90.00
_cell.angle_beta   90.00
_cell.angle_gamma   90.00
#
_symmetry.space_group_name_H-M   'P 1'
#
loop_
_entity.id
_entity.type
_entity.pdbx_description
1 polymer ?
#
loop_
_entity_poly.entity_id
_entity_poly.type
_entity_poly.pdbx_seq_one_letter_code
_entity_poly.pdbx_strand_id
1 'polypeptide(L)'
;MWNYKTPGIPDELFERTEKVPITKEEIRTIQISKARLKPGQTVYDIGCGSGSISIEAALQIESSGKVLAIDHDQNAVELTKKIWKNLMYQMYL
;
A
#
# COMPACT_ATOMS: atom_id res chain seq x y z
N MET A 1 -2.34 -9.18 -10.49
CA MET A 1 -1.00 -9.35 -9.89
C MET A 1 -0.06 -8.41 -10.61
N TRP A 2 0.65 -7.53 -9.90
CA TRP A 2 1.59 -6.57 -10.49
C TRP A 2 2.91 -7.28 -10.79
N ASN A 3 3.28 -7.40 -12.08
CA ASN A 3 4.42 -8.20 -12.52
C ASN A 3 5.68 -7.35 -12.80
N TYR A 4 5.69 -6.11 -12.35
CA TYR A 4 6.80 -5.17 -12.56
C TYR A 4 7.48 -4.83 -11.24
N LYS A 5 8.77 -4.48 -11.31
CA LYS A 5 9.52 -4.05 -10.12
C LYS A 5 9.27 -2.58 -9.76
N THR A 6 8.95 -1.76 -10.75
CA THR A 6 8.70 -0.33 -10.58
C THR A 6 7.35 -0.07 -9.92
N PRO A 7 7.21 1.01 -9.13
CA PRO A 7 5.90 1.46 -8.66
C PRO A 7 5.06 2.02 -9.81
N GLY A 8 3.77 2.25 -9.54
CA GLY A 8 2.82 2.80 -10.51
C GLY A 8 1.74 1.81 -10.90
N ILE A 9 1.22 1.06 -9.92
CA ILE A 9 0.04 0.23 -10.14
C ILE A 9 -1.14 1.16 -10.49
N PRO A 10 -1.84 0.95 -11.62
CA PRO A 10 -2.95 1.80 -12.03
C PRO A 10 -4.07 1.90 -10.98
N ASP A 11 -4.65 3.10 -10.85
CA ASP A 11 -5.68 3.37 -9.84
C ASP A 11 -6.92 2.46 -9.99
N GLU A 12 -7.22 1.97 -11.20
CA GLU A 12 -8.31 1.03 -11.49
C GLU A 12 -8.08 -0.38 -10.94
N LEU A 13 -6.84 -0.73 -10.59
CA LEU A 13 -6.51 -2.03 -9.98
C LEU A 13 -6.69 -2.03 -8.46
N PHE A 14 -6.99 -0.88 -7.85
CA PHE A 14 -7.32 -0.77 -6.44
C PHE A 14 -8.83 -0.77 -6.23
N GLU A 15 -9.31 -1.47 -5.21
CA GLU A 15 -10.71 -1.36 -4.80
C GLU A 15 -10.99 0.08 -4.35
N ARG A 16 -12.08 0.65 -4.88
CA ARG A 16 -12.51 2.01 -4.57
C ARG A 16 -13.75 1.98 -3.67
N THR A 17 -13.80 2.93 -2.75
CA THR A 17 -15.03 3.25 -1.99
C THR A 17 -15.17 4.77 -1.99
N GLU A 18 -16.40 5.29 -2.03
CA GLU A 18 -16.63 6.74 -2.01
C GLU A 18 -16.16 7.40 -0.71
N LYS A 19 -16.05 6.63 0.37
CA LYS A 19 -15.73 7.16 1.71
C LYS A 19 -14.23 7.27 1.99
N VAL A 20 -13.40 6.54 1.26
CA VAL A 20 -11.95 6.47 1.53
C VAL A 20 -11.17 6.96 0.32
N PRO A 21 -10.46 8.10 0.41
CA PRO A 21 -9.71 8.64 -0.71
C PRO A 21 -8.52 7.74 -1.06
N ILE A 22 -8.11 7.77 -2.33
CA ILE A 22 -6.91 7.09 -2.82
C ILE A 22 -5.88 8.13 -3.29
N THR A 23 -4.61 7.89 -2.96
CA THR A 23 -3.49 8.61 -3.57
C THR A 23 -3.36 8.21 -5.03
N LYS A 24 -3.51 9.19 -5.93
CA LYS A 24 -3.37 9.00 -7.39
C LYS A 24 -2.04 8.34 -7.75
N GLU A 25 -2.08 7.46 -8.75
CA GLU A 25 -0.94 6.70 -9.28
C GLU A 25 0.35 7.51 -9.39
N GLU A 26 0.31 8.70 -10.00
CA GLU A 26 1.49 9.53 -10.26
C GLU A 26 2.09 10.08 -8.96
N ILE A 27 1.23 10.49 -8.03
CA ILE A 27 1.65 10.98 -6.72
C ILE A 27 2.27 9.85 -5.91
N ARG A 28 1.64 8.68 -5.95
CA ARG A 28 2.09 7.48 -5.25
C ARG A 28 3.44 7.01 -5.74
N THR A 29 3.65 7.02 -7.05
CA THR A 29 4.91 6.68 -7.71
C THR A 29 6.04 7.59 -7.22
N ILE A 30 5.79 8.91 -7.13
CA ILE A 30 6.76 9.86 -6.58
C ILE A 30 7.06 9.57 -5.12
N GLN A 31 6.04 9.31 -4.29
CA GLN A 31 6.21 9.00 -2.87
C GLN A 31 7.11 7.76 -2.67
N ILE A 32 6.85 6.67 -3.40
CA ILE A 32 7.65 5.44 -3.32
C ILE A 32 9.10 5.69 -3.77
N SER A 33 9.29 6.45 -4.84
CA SER A 33 10.64 6.85 -5.30
C SER A 33 11.41 7.63 -4.23
N LYS A 34 10.75 8.59 -3.58
CA LYS A 34 11.36 9.42 -2.53
C LYS A 34 11.60 8.67 -1.23
N ALA A 35 10.81 7.62 -0.94
CA ALA A 35 10.99 6.77 0.23
C ALA A 35 12.29 5.93 0.17
N ARG A 36 12.89 5.74 -1.01
CA ARG A 36 14.17 5.04 -1.22
C ARG A 36 14.21 3.67 -0.54
N LEU A 37 13.11 2.94 -0.69
CA LEU A 37 12.90 1.65 -0.04
C LEU A 37 13.89 0.59 -0.56
N LYS A 38 14.24 -0.34 0.32
CA LYS A 38 15.09 -1.50 0.05
C LYS A 38 14.47 -2.77 0.63
N PRO A 39 14.78 -3.95 0.07
CA PRO A 39 14.38 -5.22 0.64
C PRO A 39 14.72 -5.33 2.13
N GLY A 40 13.81 -5.88 2.93
CA GLY A 40 14.03 -6.10 4.36
C GLY A 40 13.70 -4.91 5.27
N GLN A 41 13.39 -3.74 4.72
CA GLN A 41 13.02 -2.58 5.55
C GLN A 41 11.64 -2.75 6.20
N THR A 42 11.46 -2.07 7.33
CA THR A 42 10.16 -1.89 7.95
C THR A 42 9.59 -0.52 7.55
N VAL A 43 8.38 -0.51 7.01
CA VAL A 43 7.67 0.70 6.57
C VAL A 43 6.48 0.94 7.49
N TYR A 44 6.33 2.18 7.95
CA TYR A 44 5.17 2.65 8.70
C TYR A 44 4.39 3.60 7.80
N ASP A 45 3.19 3.18 7.39
CA ASP A 45 2.28 3.97 6.55
C ASP A 45 1.18 4.56 7.44
N ILE A 46 1.38 5.80 7.89
CA ILE A 46 0.50 6.49 8.83
C ILE A 46 -0.57 7.27 8.06
N GLY A 47 -1.85 7.01 8.35
CA GLY A 47 -2.97 7.49 7.54
C GLY A 47 -3.08 6.72 6.23
N CYS A 48 -3.06 5.38 6.31
CA CYS A 48 -2.93 4.52 5.13
C CYS A 48 -4.14 4.56 4.18
N GLY A 49 -5.30 5.04 4.63
CA GLY A 49 -6.50 5.19 3.81
C GLY A 49 -6.91 3.86 3.17
N SER A 50 -6.90 3.79 1.83
CA SER A 50 -7.21 2.58 1.08
C SER A 50 -6.04 1.58 0.98
N GLY A 51 -4.90 1.84 1.62
CA GLY A 51 -3.74 0.95 1.64
C GLY A 51 -2.90 0.94 0.35
N SER A 52 -3.17 1.89 -0.54
CA SER A 52 -2.58 1.96 -1.88
C SER A 52 -1.06 2.17 -1.87
N ILE A 53 -0.55 2.99 -0.94
CA ILE A 53 0.88 3.19 -0.67
C ILE A 53 1.48 1.97 0.02
N SER A 54 0.78 1.42 1.03
CA SER A 54 1.21 0.22 1.75
C SER A 54 1.53 -0.95 0.81
N ILE A 55 0.69 -1.20 -0.20
CA ILE A 55 0.90 -2.29 -1.17
C ILE A 55 2.13 -2.04 -2.05
N GLU A 56 2.28 -0.82 -2.56
CA GLU A 56 3.45 -0.45 -3.36
C GLU A 56 4.74 -0.54 -2.53
N ALA A 57 4.71 -0.10 -1.27
CA ALA A 57 5.83 -0.21 -0.36
C ALA A 57 6.20 -1.69 -0.09
N ALA A 58 5.21 -2.56 0.11
CA ALA A 58 5.41 -3.99 0.31
C ALA A 58 6.15 -4.64 -0.88
N LEU A 59 5.83 -4.24 -2.11
CA LEU A 59 6.52 -4.71 -3.32
C LEU A 59 7.99 -4.27 -3.38
N GLN A 60 8.32 -3.10 -2.84
CA GLN A 60 9.70 -2.60 -2.82
C GLN A 60 10.56 -3.26 -1.75
N ILE A 61 9.99 -3.51 -0.57
CA ILE A 61 10.69 -4.14 0.56
C ILE A 61 10.70 -5.67 0.52
N GLU A 62 9.96 -6.26 -0.42
CA GLU A 62 9.89 -7.70 -0.69
C GLU A 62 9.44 -8.53 0.53
N SER A 63 9.48 -9.86 0.42
CA SER A 63 9.04 -10.78 1.48
C SER A 63 9.89 -10.74 2.75
N SER A 64 11.07 -10.13 2.70
CA SER A 64 11.95 -9.95 3.85
C SER A 64 11.59 -8.71 4.68
N GLY A 65 10.81 -7.78 4.12
CA GLY A 65 10.37 -6.56 4.80
C GLY A 65 9.00 -6.68 5.46
N LYS A 66 8.55 -5.59 6.08
CA LYS A 66 7.25 -5.50 6.74
C LYS A 66 6.63 -4.12 6.58
N VAL A 67 5.33 -4.07 6.30
CA VAL A 67 4.54 -2.83 6.32
C VAL A 67 3.60 -2.85 7.52
N LEU A 68 3.57 -1.74 8.27
CA LEU A 68 2.57 -1.45 9.28
C LEU A 68 1.70 -0.30 8.76
N ALA A 69 0.50 -0.63 8.31
CA ALA A 69 -0.47 0.32 7.80
C ALA A 69 -1.38 0.76 8.96
N ILE A 70 -1.37 2.06 9.30
CA ILE A 70 -2.05 2.57 10.49
C ILE A 70 -3.05 3.64 10.04
N ASP A 71 -4.30 3.47 10.42
CA ASP A 71 -5.32 4.51 10.26
C ASP A 71 -6.22 4.55 11.50
N HIS A 72 -6.74 5.73 11.79
CA HIS A 72 -7.72 5.98 12.84
C HIS A 72 -9.17 5.74 12.37
N ASP A 73 -9.42 5.85 11.05
CA ASP A 73 -10.74 5.56 10.48
C ASP A 73 -10.91 4.05 10.33
N GLN A 74 -11.85 3.50 11.09
CA GLN A 74 -12.19 2.09 11.05
C GLN A 74 -12.58 1.61 9.63
N ASN A 75 -13.21 2.45 8.81
CA ASN A 75 -13.56 2.09 7.43
C ASN A 75 -12.31 1.91 6.56
N ALA A 76 -11.30 2.77 6.73
CA ALA A 76 -10.01 2.68 6.05
C ALA A 76 -9.26 1.40 6.46
N VAL A 77 -9.26 1.08 7.76
CA VAL A 77 -8.66 -0.15 8.29
C VAL A 77 -9.32 -1.40 7.70
N GLU A 78 -10.66 -1.43 7.65
CA GLU A 78 -11.42 -2.58 7.11
C GLU A 78 -11.22 -2.75 5.59
N LEU A 79 -11.24 -1.65 4.84
CA LEU A 79 -10.97 -1.66 3.41
C LEU A 79 -9.55 -2.16 3.13
N THR A 80 -8.55 -1.63 3.83
CA THR A 80 -7.15 -2.05 3.69
C THR A 80 -6.99 -3.54 4.02
N LYS A 81 -7.63 -4.04 5.09
CA LYS A 81 -7.69 -5.47 5.42
C LYS A 81 -8.23 -6.33 4.29
N LYS A 82 -9.30 -5.88 3.64
CA LYS A 82 -9.93 -6.61 2.53
C LYS A 82 -9.00 -6.68 1.32
N ILE A 83 -8.48 -5.53 0.88
CA ILE A 83 -7.60 -5.42 -0.29
C ILE A 83 -6.35 -6.27 -0.09
N TRP A 84 -5.76 -6.20 1.11
CA TRP A 84 -4.53 -6.91 1.42
C TRP A 84 -4.68 -8.44 1.39
N LYS A 85 -5.82 -8.97 1.87
CA LYS A 85 -6.14 -10.41 1.76
C LYS A 85 -6.27 -10.87 0.32
N ASN A 86 -6.88 -10.04 -0.54
CA ASN A 86 -7.06 -10.35 -1.96
C ASN A 86 -5.74 -10.35 -2.73
N LEU A 87 -4.70 -9.69 -2.21
CA LEU A 87 -3.40 -9.54 -2.85
C LEU A 87 -2.27 -10.40 -2.22
N MET A 88 -2.58 -11.26 -1.25
CA MET A 88 -1.63 -12.20 -0.60
C MET A 88 -0.34 -11.57 -0.04
N TYR A 89 -0.45 -10.46 0.70
CA TYR A 89 0.68 -9.92 1.48
C TYR A 89 0.51 -10.26 2.99
N GLN A 90 1.57 -10.19 3.81
CA GLN A 90 1.47 -10.35 5.28
C GLN A 90 1.23 -8.98 5.94
N MET A 91 0.06 -8.77 6.54
CA MET A 91 -0.26 -7.54 7.29
C MET A 91 -0.17 -7.82 8.78
N TYR A 92 0.47 -6.90 9.51
CA TYR A 92 0.34 -6.83 10.96
C TYR A 92 -0.36 -5.51 11.26
N LEU A 93 -1.61 -5.62 11.68
CA LEU A 93 -2.44 -4.52 12.17
C LEU A 93 -2.64 -4.69 13.67
#